data_AF-A0A5C7MR30-F1
#
_entry.id   AF-A0A5C7MR30-F1
#
_cell.length_a   1.000
_cell.length_b   1.000
_cell.length_c   1.000
_cell.angle_alpha   90.00
_cell.angle_beta   90.00
_cell.angle_gamma   90.00
#
_symmetry.space_group_name_H-M   'P 1'
#
loop_
_entity.id
_entity.type
_entity.pdbx_description
1 polymer ?
#
loop_
_entity_poly.entity_id
_entity_poly.type
_entity_poly.pdbx_seq_one_letter_code
_entity_poly.pdbx_strand_id
1 'polypeptide(L)'
;MTDENQIEPCDLDQSDHHKHMDFVQAIITRLANNSFLLKGWTLTLASAVLGFAITQKHAGLALAALVPVAAFWLLDTYYLRQERAFRDMYVDIAAKRVRDFKIESKPYAEKQPWRKAAFSVSLGIYYGTITGVTVVVAAILAIVTAAPDQRNQQAPAKPPPTSSTTGSPSPITSPRPIPQRPDESPPHTGEPPATPEPKIQEAPTAIR
;
A
#
# COMPACT_ATOMS: atom_id res chain seq x y z
N MET A 1 -35.83 42.04 42.70
CA MET A 1 -35.17 42.77 41.60
C MET A 1 -34.58 41.72 40.69
N THR A 2 -35.46 41.03 39.96
CA THR A 2 -35.14 39.95 39.05
C THR A 2 -34.95 40.57 37.69
N ASP A 3 -33.69 40.76 37.32
CA ASP A 3 -33.27 41.02 35.95
C ASP A 3 -33.31 39.67 35.20
N GLU A 4 -34.51 39.10 35.08
CA GLU A 4 -34.74 37.91 34.26
C GLU A 4 -34.82 38.37 32.80
N ASN A 5 -33.64 38.41 32.17
CA ASN A 5 -33.43 37.75 30.89
C ASN A 5 -34.44 38.13 29.79
N GLN A 6 -34.60 39.42 29.51
CA GLN A 6 -35.16 39.85 28.23
C GLN A 6 -34.09 39.63 27.14
N ILE A 7 -34.01 38.39 26.65
CA ILE A 7 -33.31 38.11 25.40
C ILE A 7 -34.15 38.75 24.29
N GLU A 8 -33.64 39.84 23.70
CA GLU A 8 -34.26 40.49 22.55
C GLU A 8 -34.46 39.47 21.42
N PRO A 9 -35.62 39.45 20.74
CA PRO A 9 -35.96 38.41 19.75
C PRO A 9 -34.98 38.34 18.58
N CYS A 10 -34.24 39.42 18.30
CA CYS A 10 -33.20 39.44 17.27
C CYS A 10 -31.92 38.67 17.68
N ASP A 11 -31.62 38.58 18.97
CA ASP A 11 -30.43 37.89 19.48
C ASP A 11 -30.59 36.37 19.44
N LEU A 12 -31.79 35.86 19.74
CA LEU A 12 -32.09 34.43 19.62
C LEU A 12 -31.94 33.95 18.18
N ASP A 13 -32.52 34.67 17.20
CA ASP A 13 -32.44 34.36 15.77
C ASP A 13 -30.99 34.36 15.27
N GLN A 14 -30.19 35.36 15.66
CA GLN A 14 -28.78 35.40 15.28
C GLN A 14 -27.97 34.25 15.90
N SER A 15 -28.24 33.90 17.16
CA SER A 15 -27.56 32.79 17.83
C SER A 15 -27.86 31.44 17.16
N ASP A 16 -29.11 31.21 16.76
CA ASP A 16 -29.52 29.98 16.10
C ASP A 16 -29.01 29.92 14.66
N HIS A 17 -28.92 31.06 13.98
CA HIS A 17 -28.26 31.18 12.69
C HIS A 17 -26.78 30.76 12.74
N HIS A 18 -26.02 31.29 13.71
CA HIS A 18 -24.61 30.92 13.88
C HIS A 18 -24.44 29.43 14.20
N LYS A 19 -25.27 28.88 15.11
CA LYS A 19 -25.24 27.43 15.41
C LYS A 19 -25.52 26.58 14.16
N HIS A 20 -26.45 27.00 13.32
CA HIS A 20 -26.76 26.29 12.08
C HIS A 20 -25.55 26.27 11.12
N MET A 21 -24.85 27.40 10.98
CA MET A 21 -23.60 27.48 10.21
C MET A 21 -22.51 26.58 10.80
N ASP A 22 -22.38 26.54 12.13
CA ASP A 22 -21.39 25.69 12.81
C ASP A 22 -21.66 24.20 12.57
N PHE A 23 -22.93 23.77 12.58
CA PHE A 23 -23.27 22.38 12.25
C PHE A 23 -22.88 22.01 10.81
N VAL A 24 -23.13 22.90 9.85
CA VAL A 24 -22.74 22.67 8.45
C VAL A 24 -21.21 22.64 8.31
N GLN A 25 -20.51 23.56 8.98
CA GLN A 25 -19.05 23.60 8.99
C GLN A 25 -18.42 22.35 9.62
N ALA A 26 -19.04 21.81 10.69
CA ALA A 26 -18.62 20.55 11.30
C ALA A 26 -18.76 19.37 10.33
N ILE A 27 -19.84 19.33 9.53
CA ILE A 27 -20.02 18.31 8.47
C ILE A 27 -18.95 18.45 7.39
N ILE A 28 -18.68 19.67 6.90
CA ILE A 28 -17.62 19.93 5.90
C ILE A 28 -16.26 19.42 6.40
N THR A 29 -15.93 19.73 7.66
CA THR A 29 -14.68 19.30 8.30
C THR A 29 -14.57 17.77 8.38
N ARG A 30 -15.67 17.09 8.75
CA ARG A 30 -15.70 15.63 8.79
C ARG A 30 -15.52 15.00 7.40
N LEU A 31 -16.12 15.58 6.36
CA LEU A 31 -15.97 15.10 4.98
C LEU A 31 -14.52 15.27 4.49
N ALA A 32 -13.91 16.42 4.77
CA ALA A 32 -12.50 16.67 4.44
C ALA A 32 -11.56 15.68 5.15
N ASN A 33 -11.80 15.42 6.44
CA ASN A 33 -11.02 14.45 7.21
C ASN A 33 -11.18 13.03 6.67
N ASN A 34 -12.41 12.60 6.34
CA ASN A 34 -12.64 11.29 5.74
C ASN A 34 -11.93 11.16 4.38
N SER A 35 -12.00 12.17 3.52
CA SER A 35 -11.26 12.23 2.25
C SER A 35 -9.75 12.09 2.46
N PHE A 36 -9.19 12.81 3.43
CA PHE A 36 -7.76 12.71 3.77
C PHE A 36 -7.36 11.31 4.25
N LEU A 37 -8.18 10.69 5.10
CA LEU A 37 -7.96 9.31 5.56
C LEU A 37 -7.98 8.32 4.40
N LEU A 38 -8.93 8.45 3.46
CA LEU A 38 -8.97 7.57 2.29
C LEU A 38 -7.71 7.69 1.42
N LYS A 39 -7.17 8.90 1.24
CA LYS A 39 -5.89 9.08 0.55
C LYS A 39 -4.79 8.34 1.30
N GLY A 40 -4.67 8.51 2.62
CA GLY A 40 -3.72 7.74 3.43
C GLY A 40 -3.80 6.23 3.21
N TRP A 41 -5.01 5.66 3.30
CA TRP A 41 -5.24 4.23 3.08
C TRP A 41 -4.96 3.76 1.65
N THR A 42 -5.25 4.61 0.65
CA THR A 42 -4.95 4.33 -0.75
C THR A 42 -3.45 4.13 -0.94
N LEU A 43 -2.62 5.03 -0.40
CA LEU A 43 -1.17 4.95 -0.51
C LEU A 43 -0.63 3.67 0.14
N THR A 44 -1.12 3.34 1.34
CA THR A 44 -0.70 2.14 2.08
C THR A 44 -1.04 0.86 1.31
N LEU A 45 -2.29 0.73 0.83
CA LEU A 45 -2.73 -0.46 0.09
C LEU A 45 -2.05 -0.58 -1.27
N ALA A 46 -1.91 0.53 -2.00
CA ALA A 46 -1.18 0.54 -3.27
C ALA A 46 0.27 0.11 -3.08
N SER A 47 0.96 0.64 -2.06
CA SER A 47 2.35 0.30 -1.75
C SER A 47 2.50 -1.16 -1.35
N ALA A 48 1.58 -1.71 -0.55
CA ALA A 48 1.58 -3.11 -0.16
C ALA A 48 1.44 -4.06 -1.37
N VAL A 49 0.46 -3.78 -2.26
CA VAL A 49 0.24 -4.60 -3.46
C VAL A 49 1.41 -4.46 -4.44
N LEU A 50 1.97 -3.27 -4.63
CA LEU A 50 3.15 -3.06 -5.47
C LEU A 50 4.39 -3.79 -4.91
N GLY A 51 4.65 -3.68 -3.61
CA GLY A 51 5.76 -4.39 -2.96
C GLY A 51 5.63 -5.92 -3.08
N PHE A 52 4.40 -6.43 -2.95
CA PHE A 52 4.10 -7.84 -3.17
C PHE A 52 4.35 -8.24 -4.64
N ALA A 53 3.89 -7.43 -5.61
CA ALA A 53 4.11 -7.68 -7.03
C ALA A 53 5.59 -7.71 -7.42
N ILE A 54 6.41 -6.82 -6.83
CA ILE A 54 7.86 -6.78 -7.03
C ILE A 54 8.49 -8.07 -6.50
N THR A 55 8.11 -8.50 -5.31
CA THR A 55 8.61 -9.74 -4.68
C THR A 55 8.32 -10.97 -5.55
N GLN A 56 7.10 -11.03 -6.11
CA GLN A 56 6.67 -12.14 -6.96
C GLN A 56 7.15 -12.02 -8.42
N LYS A 57 7.79 -10.91 -8.82
CA LYS A 57 8.20 -10.62 -10.20
C LYS A 57 7.07 -10.81 -11.24
N HIS A 58 5.82 -10.58 -10.84
CA HIS A 58 4.66 -10.77 -11.73
C HIS A 58 4.00 -9.43 -12.03
N ALA A 59 4.16 -8.96 -13.27
CA ALA A 59 3.59 -7.68 -13.73
C ALA A 59 2.05 -7.61 -13.59
N GLY A 60 1.35 -8.74 -13.77
CA GLY A 60 -0.10 -8.82 -13.56
C GLY A 60 -0.53 -8.50 -12.12
N LEU A 61 0.29 -8.86 -11.12
CA LEU A 61 0.01 -8.52 -9.73
C LEU A 61 0.19 -7.03 -9.44
N ALA A 62 1.09 -6.34 -10.16
CA ALA A 62 1.25 -4.89 -10.02
C ALA A 62 -0.01 -4.15 -10.49
N LEU A 63 -0.65 -4.64 -11.57
CA LEU A 63 -1.93 -4.09 -12.05
C LEU A 63 -3.09 -4.31 -11.07
N ALA A 64 -3.01 -5.33 -10.20
CA ALA A 64 -4.00 -5.53 -9.15
C ALA A 64 -4.06 -4.35 -8.16
N ALA A 65 -2.99 -3.55 -8.04
CA ALA A 65 -2.98 -2.33 -7.23
C ALA A 65 -3.95 -1.26 -7.76
N LEU A 66 -4.32 -1.32 -9.05
CA LEU A 66 -5.28 -0.38 -9.64
C LEU A 66 -6.71 -0.58 -9.11
N VAL A 67 -7.06 -1.78 -8.65
CA VAL A 67 -8.40 -2.09 -8.12
C VAL A 67 -8.72 -1.27 -6.86
N PRO A 68 -7.92 -1.34 -5.77
CA PRO A 68 -8.17 -0.49 -4.61
C PRO A 68 -8.01 1.00 -4.94
N VAL A 69 -7.05 1.37 -5.79
CA VAL A 69 -6.86 2.77 -6.22
C VAL A 69 -8.13 3.33 -6.89
N ALA A 70 -8.76 2.58 -7.78
CA ALA A 70 -10.02 2.98 -8.43
C ALA A 70 -11.20 3.05 -7.44
N ALA A 71 -11.29 2.07 -6.53
CA ALA A 71 -12.34 2.06 -5.50
C ALA A 71 -12.23 3.27 -4.57
N PHE A 72 -11.02 3.59 -4.11
CA PHE A 72 -10.78 4.76 -3.28
C PHE A 72 -10.98 6.07 -4.05
N TRP A 73 -10.61 6.13 -5.34
CA TRP A 73 -10.86 7.31 -6.16
C TRP A 73 -12.36 7.61 -6.30
N LEU A 74 -13.19 6.58 -6.53
CA LEU A 74 -14.65 6.71 -6.56
C LEU A 74 -15.18 7.27 -5.23
N LEU A 75 -14.69 6.73 -4.11
CA LEU A 75 -15.14 7.12 -2.78
C LEU A 75 -14.67 8.54 -2.41
N ASP A 76 -13.43 8.89 -2.74
CA ASP A 76 -12.87 10.24 -2.54
C ASP A 76 -13.61 11.28 -3.39
N THR A 77 -13.98 10.90 -4.62
CA THR A 77 -14.84 11.72 -5.48
C THR A 77 -16.21 11.98 -4.86
N TYR A 78 -16.80 10.96 -4.24
CA TYR A 78 -18.08 11.07 -3.54
C TYR A 78 -17.97 12.07 -2.38
N TYR A 79 -16.94 11.95 -1.54
CA TYR A 79 -16.70 12.89 -0.44
C TYR A 79 -16.50 14.32 -0.93
N LEU A 80 -15.73 14.52 -1.99
CA LEU A 80 -15.50 15.86 -2.56
C LEU A 80 -16.77 16.47 -3.15
N ARG A 81 -17.60 15.68 -3.83
CA ARG A 81 -18.91 16.13 -4.34
C ARG A 81 -19.81 16.56 -3.19
N GLN A 82 -19.84 15.78 -2.12
CA GLN A 82 -20.63 16.06 -0.94
C GLN A 82 -20.15 17.32 -0.22
N GLU A 83 -18.84 17.52 -0.10
CA GLU A 83 -18.23 18.72 0.48
C GLU A 83 -18.65 19.98 -0.30
N ARG A 84 -18.58 19.94 -1.64
CA ARG A 84 -19.03 21.06 -2.49
C ARG A 84 -20.51 21.38 -2.28
N ALA A 85 -21.36 20.36 -2.17
CA ALA A 85 -22.78 20.54 -1.89
C ALA A 85 -23.02 21.22 -0.52
N PHE A 86 -22.29 20.82 0.52
CA PHE A 86 -22.38 21.48 1.83
C PHE A 86 -21.80 22.90 1.83
N ARG A 87 -20.75 23.16 1.03
CA ARG A 87 -20.19 24.50 0.87
C ARG A 87 -21.16 25.45 0.20
N ASP A 88 -21.87 25.00 -0.84
CA ASP A 88 -22.92 25.81 -1.49
C ASP A 88 -24.06 26.11 -0.50
N MET A 89 -24.50 25.11 0.26
CA MET A 89 -25.52 25.29 1.30
C MET A 89 -25.07 26.27 2.39
N TYR A 90 -23.79 26.20 2.82
CA TYR A 90 -23.21 27.14 3.78
C TYR A 90 -23.25 28.59 3.26
N VAL A 91 -22.94 28.80 1.99
CA VAL A 91 -23.02 30.13 1.35
C VAL A 91 -24.46 30.65 1.34
N ASP A 92 -25.44 29.79 1.04
CA ASP A 92 -26.85 30.17 1.02
C ASP A 92 -27.40 30.47 2.43
N ILE A 93 -26.96 29.72 3.44
CA ILE A 93 -27.25 30.00 4.85
C ILE A 93 -26.64 31.34 5.25
N ALA A 94 -25.34 31.56 5.01
CA ALA A 94 -24.67 32.82 5.38
C ALA A 94 -25.31 34.05 4.71
N ALA A 95 -25.88 33.89 3.52
CA ALA A 95 -26.63 34.93 2.81
C ALA A 95 -28.07 35.12 3.32
N LYS A 96 -28.50 34.43 4.38
CA LYS A 96 -29.87 34.38 4.92
C LYS A 96 -30.93 34.02 3.87
N ARG A 97 -30.55 33.30 2.80
CA ARG A 97 -31.47 32.85 1.73
C ARG A 97 -32.32 31.67 2.17
N VAL A 98 -31.81 30.88 3.11
CA VAL A 98 -32.48 29.73 3.72
C VAL A 98 -32.70 30.05 5.20
N ARG A 99 -33.96 30.12 5.61
CA ARG A 99 -34.37 30.32 7.01
C ARG A 99 -34.80 29.04 7.70
N ASP A 100 -35.08 28.00 6.93
CA ASP A 100 -35.39 26.69 7.47
C ASP A 100 -34.06 26.05 7.91
N PHE A 101 -33.92 25.75 9.20
CA PHE A 101 -32.74 25.10 9.80
C PHE A 101 -32.54 23.64 9.37
N LYS A 102 -32.99 23.29 8.16
CA LYS A 102 -33.01 21.95 7.60
C LYS A 102 -31.68 21.65 6.88
N ILE A 103 -30.94 20.66 7.36
CA ILE A 103 -29.68 20.24 6.76
C ILE A 103 -29.98 19.19 5.68
N GLU A 104 -30.25 19.65 4.46
CA GLU A 104 -30.49 18.77 3.31
C GLU A 104 -29.54 19.06 2.15
N SER A 105 -28.63 18.14 1.91
CA SER A 105 -27.59 18.29 0.90
C SER A 105 -27.99 17.78 -0.50
N LYS A 106 -29.06 16.97 -0.62
CA LYS A 106 -29.50 16.40 -1.91
C LYS A 106 -29.72 17.45 -3.00
N PRO A 107 -30.44 18.57 -2.75
CA PRO A 107 -30.70 19.59 -3.78
C PRO A 107 -29.42 20.27 -4.27
N TYR A 108 -28.40 20.34 -3.42
CA TYR A 108 -27.09 20.91 -3.74
C TYR A 108 -26.19 19.88 -4.44
N ALA A 109 -26.23 18.63 -4.01
CA ALA A 109 -25.43 17.54 -4.57
C ALA A 109 -25.83 17.20 -6.01
N GLU A 110 -27.12 17.31 -6.35
CA GLU A 110 -27.62 17.11 -7.73
C GLU A 110 -27.09 18.15 -8.71
N LYS A 111 -26.88 19.39 -8.26
CA LYS A 111 -26.27 20.46 -9.07
C LYS A 111 -24.79 20.24 -9.33
N GLN A 112 -24.12 19.42 -8.52
CA GLN A 112 -22.69 19.17 -8.61
C GLN A 112 -22.38 17.97 -9.53
N PRO A 113 -21.81 18.19 -10.73
CA PRO A 113 -21.56 17.11 -11.68
C PRO A 113 -20.42 16.21 -11.20
N TRP A 114 -20.70 14.90 -11.15
CA TRP A 114 -19.77 13.88 -10.65
C TRP A 114 -18.41 13.90 -11.40
N ARG A 115 -18.41 14.14 -12.71
CA ARG A 115 -17.19 14.25 -13.52
C ARG A 115 -16.27 15.40 -13.10
N LYS A 116 -16.82 16.57 -12.74
CA LYS A 116 -15.99 17.71 -12.28
C LYS A 116 -15.43 17.46 -10.87
N ALA A 117 -16.06 16.59 -10.08
CA ALA A 117 -15.50 16.14 -8.81
C ALA A 117 -14.40 15.11 -9.06
N ALA A 118 -14.65 14.13 -9.93
CA ALA A 118 -13.74 13.01 -10.21
C ALA A 118 -12.40 13.47 -10.80
N PHE A 119 -12.46 14.44 -11.73
CA PHE A 119 -11.30 15.05 -12.38
C PHE A 119 -10.89 16.37 -11.74
N SER A 120 -11.19 16.56 -10.44
CA SER A 120 -10.68 17.71 -9.69
C SER A 120 -9.16 17.67 -9.63
N VAL A 121 -8.50 18.84 -9.67
CA VAL A 121 -7.03 18.97 -9.67
C VAL A 121 -6.38 18.17 -8.52
N SER A 122 -6.94 18.25 -7.31
CA SER A 122 -6.42 17.52 -6.15
C SER A 122 -6.46 16.00 -6.33
N LEU A 123 -7.55 15.46 -6.88
CA LEU A 123 -7.68 14.01 -7.13
C LEU A 123 -6.83 13.60 -8.33
N GLY A 124 -6.79 14.41 -9.39
CA GLY A 124 -6.01 14.13 -10.59
C GLY A 124 -4.52 14.02 -10.29
N ILE A 125 -3.95 14.93 -9.51
CA ILE A 125 -2.53 14.86 -9.11
C ILE A 125 -2.30 13.63 -8.22
N TYR A 126 -3.14 13.41 -7.21
CA TYR A 126 -2.93 12.34 -6.24
C TYR A 126 -3.08 10.95 -6.86
N TYR A 127 -4.22 10.66 -7.49
CA TYR A 127 -4.47 9.36 -8.12
C TYR A 127 -3.69 9.16 -9.41
N GLY A 128 -3.41 10.25 -10.15
CA GLY A 128 -2.59 10.20 -11.36
C GLY A 128 -1.14 9.83 -11.08
N THR A 129 -0.54 10.34 -10.00
CA THR A 129 0.82 9.96 -9.60
C THR A 129 0.90 8.50 -9.16
N ILE A 130 -0.03 8.02 -8.32
CA ILE A 130 -0.08 6.60 -7.91
C ILE A 130 -0.25 5.70 -9.13
N THR A 131 -1.21 6.00 -10.01
CA THR A 131 -1.46 5.21 -11.22
C THR A 131 -0.24 5.20 -12.13
N GLY A 132 0.41 6.35 -12.32
CA GLY A 132 1.64 6.47 -13.11
C GLY A 132 2.77 5.60 -12.55
N VAL A 133 3.00 5.65 -11.23
CA VAL A 133 3.98 4.80 -10.55
C VAL A 133 3.64 3.32 -10.72
N THR A 134 2.37 2.93 -10.52
CA THR A 134 1.92 1.55 -10.72
C THR A 134 2.20 1.05 -12.14
N VAL A 135 1.92 1.87 -13.17
CA VAL A 135 2.18 1.51 -14.57
C VAL A 135 3.68 1.39 -14.85
N VAL A 136 4.50 2.31 -14.32
CA VAL A 136 5.96 2.24 -14.47
C VAL A 136 6.53 0.96 -13.83
N VAL A 137 6.10 0.62 -12.61
CA VAL A 137 6.53 -0.62 -11.94
C VAL A 137 6.10 -1.84 -12.73
N ALA A 138 4.85 -1.88 -13.21
CA ALA A 138 4.35 -2.98 -14.02
C ALA A 138 5.15 -3.13 -15.33
N ALA A 139 5.51 -2.03 -16.00
CA ALA A 139 6.31 -2.05 -17.21
C ALA A 139 7.74 -2.55 -16.94
N ILE A 140 8.39 -2.09 -15.88
CA ILE A 140 9.72 -2.59 -15.48
C ILE A 140 9.67 -4.10 -15.21
N LEU A 141 8.69 -4.57 -14.44
CA LEU A 141 8.53 -6.00 -14.17
C LEU A 141 8.30 -6.81 -15.45
N ALA A 142 7.49 -6.30 -16.39
CA ALA A 142 7.25 -6.97 -17.67
C ALA A 142 8.52 -7.05 -18.54
N ILE A 143 9.34 -6.01 -18.57
CA ILE A 143 10.62 -6.00 -19.30
C ILE A 143 11.60 -7.01 -18.67
N VAL A 144 11.71 -7.01 -17.34
CA VAL A 144 12.61 -7.89 -16.59
C VAL A 144 12.22 -9.36 -16.75
N THR A 145 10.92 -9.69 -16.76
CA THR A 145 10.47 -11.08 -16.96
C THR A 145 10.56 -11.54 -18.41
N ALA A 146 10.46 -10.63 -19.37
CA ALA A 146 10.58 -10.94 -20.79
C ALA A 146 12.02 -11.19 -21.26
N ALA A 147 13.04 -10.77 -20.50
CA ALA A 147 14.42 -11.10 -20.80
C ALA A 147 14.71 -12.57 -20.39
N PRO A 148 14.88 -13.50 -21.36
CA PRO A 148 15.15 -14.88 -21.03
C PRO A 148 16.56 -15.00 -20.43
N ASP A 149 16.67 -15.91 -19.47
CA ASP A 149 17.88 -16.25 -18.72
C ASP A 149 19.07 -16.51 -19.67
N GLN A 150 20.02 -15.55 -19.76
CA GLN A 150 21.24 -15.66 -20.58
C GLN A 150 22.18 -16.79 -20.10
N ARG A 151 21.86 -17.45 -18.98
CA ARG A 151 22.66 -18.52 -18.38
C ARG A 151 22.68 -19.83 -19.17
N ASN A 152 21.75 -20.03 -20.12
CA ASN A 152 21.60 -21.31 -20.85
C ASN A 152 22.12 -21.29 -22.30
N GLN A 153 22.84 -20.25 -22.73
CA GLN A 153 23.48 -20.18 -24.06
C GLN A 153 24.97 -20.51 -24.07
N GLN A 154 25.59 -20.74 -22.91
CA GLN A 154 26.91 -21.38 -22.88
C GLN A 154 26.72 -22.89 -23.06
N ALA A 155 26.50 -23.30 -24.31
CA ALA A 155 26.60 -24.70 -24.72
C ALA A 155 27.95 -25.28 -24.25
N PRO A 156 28.03 -26.59 -23.90
CA PRO A 156 29.29 -27.20 -23.53
C PRO A 156 30.29 -26.98 -24.66
N ALA A 157 31.44 -26.39 -24.33
CA ALA A 157 32.53 -26.19 -25.26
C ALA A 157 32.84 -27.53 -25.96
N LYS A 158 32.86 -27.49 -27.30
CA LYS A 158 33.20 -28.60 -28.19
C LYS A 158 34.44 -29.33 -27.63
N PRO A 159 34.42 -30.67 -27.45
CA PRO A 159 35.62 -31.37 -27.02
C PRO A 159 36.74 -31.20 -28.06
N PRO A 160 38.01 -31.08 -27.63
CA PRO A 160 39.13 -30.85 -28.53
C PRO A 160 39.29 -31.99 -29.55
N PRO A 161 39.83 -31.72 -30.75
CA PRO A 161 40.02 -32.75 -31.77
C PRO A 161 40.97 -33.83 -31.25
N THR A 162 40.48 -35.07 -31.27
CA THR A 162 41.22 -36.27 -30.94
C THR A 162 42.32 -36.47 -31.98
N SER A 163 43.56 -36.20 -31.60
CA SER A 163 44.73 -36.61 -32.38
C SER A 163 44.93 -38.12 -32.22
N SER A 164 44.62 -38.86 -33.28
CA SER A 164 44.99 -40.26 -33.46
C SER A 164 46.49 -40.39 -33.70
N THR A 165 47.22 -41.10 -32.82
CA THR A 165 48.50 -41.73 -33.18
C THR A 165 48.54 -43.16 -32.62
N THR A 166 48.58 -44.10 -33.55
CA THR A 166 48.73 -45.55 -33.43
C THR A 166 50.14 -45.95 -32.99
N GLY A 167 50.29 -46.98 -32.14
CA GLY A 167 51.60 -47.66 -31.97
C GLY A 167 51.76 -48.69 -30.82
N SER A 168 51.32 -49.93 -31.07
CA SER A 168 51.89 -51.24 -30.62
C SER A 168 51.94 -51.73 -29.14
N PRO A 169 52.02 -53.08 -28.91
CA PRO A 169 51.63 -53.74 -27.65
C PRO A 169 52.75 -54.47 -26.83
N SER A 170 52.51 -54.57 -25.51
CA SER A 170 52.93 -55.60 -24.50
C SER A 170 54.44 -55.75 -24.13
N PRO A 171 54.86 -56.46 -23.03
CA PRO A 171 54.15 -57.34 -22.07
C PRO A 171 54.48 -57.24 -20.54
N ILE A 172 53.63 -57.87 -19.71
CA ILE A 172 53.86 -58.65 -18.46
C ILE A 172 54.87 -58.14 -17.39
N THR A 173 54.43 -58.03 -16.11
CA THR A 173 54.94 -58.80 -14.93
C THR A 173 54.18 -58.42 -13.64
N SER A 174 53.61 -59.42 -12.97
CA SER A 174 53.28 -59.48 -11.51
C SER A 174 54.29 -60.48 -10.89
N PRO A 175 54.68 -60.45 -9.58
CA PRO A 175 53.77 -60.84 -8.47
C PRO A 175 54.08 -60.42 -6.99
N ARG A 176 53.00 -60.29 -6.17
CA ARG A 176 52.83 -60.63 -4.70
C ARG A 176 53.68 -59.92 -3.59
N PRO A 177 53.41 -60.11 -2.26
CA PRO A 177 52.19 -60.41 -1.44
C PRO A 177 52.02 -59.56 -0.13
N ILE A 178 50.84 -59.67 0.52
CA ILE A 178 50.39 -59.06 1.83
C ILE A 178 50.99 -59.82 3.05
N PRO A 179 51.10 -59.27 4.29
CA PRO A 179 50.05 -59.43 5.35
C PRO A 179 49.97 -58.38 6.53
N GLN A 180 48.74 -57.93 6.83
CA GLN A 180 48.02 -57.77 8.15
C GLN A 180 48.64 -57.07 9.41
N ARG A 181 47.86 -56.15 10.05
CA ARG A 181 47.15 -56.43 11.33
C ARG A 181 46.09 -55.36 11.77
N PRO A 182 45.14 -55.75 12.65
CA PRO A 182 43.92 -55.01 13.03
C PRO A 182 43.98 -54.38 14.44
N ASP A 183 42.83 -53.81 14.84
CA ASP A 183 42.43 -53.18 16.12
C ASP A 183 42.71 -51.68 16.25
N GLU A 184 41.67 -50.85 16.26
CA GLU A 184 40.86 -50.58 17.46
C GLU A 184 39.60 -49.74 17.09
N SER A 185 38.51 -49.89 17.83
CA SER A 185 37.28 -49.07 17.79
C SER A 185 36.69 -49.02 19.21
N PRO A 186 35.65 -48.21 19.48
CA PRO A 186 35.55 -46.76 19.73
C PRO A 186 35.22 -46.57 21.26
N PRO A 187 34.41 -45.61 21.80
CA PRO A 187 33.77 -44.38 21.31
C PRO A 187 33.90 -43.16 22.25
N HIS A 188 33.66 -41.92 21.81
CA HIS A 188 33.13 -40.89 22.73
C HIS A 188 32.25 -39.84 22.02
N THR A 189 31.05 -39.76 22.59
CA THR A 189 29.95 -38.80 22.47
C THR A 189 30.37 -37.35 22.67
N GLY A 190 29.74 -36.42 21.95
CA GLY A 190 29.90 -34.98 22.21
C GLY A 190 28.99 -34.12 21.33
N GLU A 191 27.74 -33.95 21.76
CA GLU A 191 26.79 -32.94 21.28
C GLU A 191 27.15 -31.55 21.88
N PRO A 192 27.19 -30.45 21.11
CA PRO A 192 27.29 -29.10 21.66
C PRO A 192 25.93 -28.35 21.71
N PRO A 193 25.78 -27.39 22.66
CA PRO A 193 24.50 -27.08 23.31
C PRO A 193 23.68 -25.95 22.67
N ALA A 194 22.40 -25.95 23.05
CA ALA A 194 21.36 -24.98 22.73
C ALA A 194 21.69 -23.55 23.17
N THR A 195 21.33 -22.60 22.31
CA THR A 195 21.38 -21.14 22.52
C THR A 195 20.30 -20.68 23.51
N PRO A 196 20.58 -19.78 24.48
CA PRO A 196 19.60 -19.35 25.47
C PRO A 196 18.62 -18.29 24.93
N GLU A 197 17.33 -18.46 25.26
CA GLU A 197 16.23 -17.49 25.04
C GLU A 197 16.45 -16.15 25.77
N PRO A 198 16.00 -15.01 25.19
CA PRO A 198 16.04 -13.72 25.87
C PRO A 198 14.85 -13.56 26.84
N LYS A 199 15.16 -13.24 28.10
CA LYS A 199 14.19 -12.85 29.14
C LYS A 199 13.46 -11.56 28.78
N ILE A 200 12.14 -11.61 28.82
CA ILE A 200 11.24 -10.44 28.81
C ILE A 200 11.50 -9.64 30.09
N GLN A 201 11.83 -8.35 29.94
CA GLN A 201 11.97 -7.41 31.04
C GLN A 201 10.67 -6.63 31.19
N GLU A 202 9.99 -6.84 32.31
CA GLU A 202 8.78 -6.11 32.73
C GLU A 202 9.09 -4.62 32.94
N ALA A 203 8.20 -3.76 32.45
CA ALA A 203 8.23 -2.32 32.69
C ALA A 203 7.52 -1.98 34.01
N PRO A 204 8.07 -1.08 34.85
CA PRO A 204 7.41 -0.68 36.09
C PRO A 204 6.30 0.35 35.84
N THR A 205 5.10 0.00 36.28
CA THR A 205 3.97 0.89 36.55
C THR A 205 4.40 2.00 37.49
N ALA A 206 4.36 3.25 37.04
CA ALA A 206 4.49 4.43 37.89
C ALA A 206 3.32 5.38 37.67
N ILE A 207 2.57 5.56 38.76
CA ILE A 207 1.45 6.46 38.99
C ILE A 207 1.93 7.92 38.93
N ARG A 208 1.19 8.78 38.21
CA ARG A 208 0.83 10.13 38.66
C ARG A 208 -0.36 10.69 37.88
#